data_AF-A0A5R8M1M3-F1
#
_entry.id   AF-A0A5R8M1M3-F1
#
_cell.length_a   1.000
_cell.length_b   1.000
_cell.length_c   1.000
_cell.angle_alpha   90.00
_cell.angle_beta   90.00
_cell.angle_gamma   90.00
#
_symmetry.space_group_name_H-M   'P 1'
#
loop_
_entity.id
_entity.type
_entity.pdbx_description
1 polymer ?
#
loop_
_entity_poly.entity_id
_entity_poly.type
_entity_poly.pdbx_seq_one_letter_code
_entity_poly.pdbx_strand_id
1 'polypeptide(L)'
;MHFFERTFSGFRYHRRYYIVMMLLSVAFCLISIMLMTSEMIDQSAQGAFLQRLNSFGDQNKEAILLSTQVGQAHIKMVQSAQSLLNRVMILNGICWLIGMAWLWHHRRSETDALYLVGKSSMSIGLQYAFEAFFSFWISFMISVFLIILFNDQLIQFLTNANRSVFGHLLQEGYQSVDMNRAFRQLFARHLTGFTRETLFYYGGRTDDITQPTGFLTTLGSGMAVIFITNLGLVTPLSMIRKRRVMPR
;
A
#
# COMPACT_ATOMS: atom_id res chain seq x y z
N MET A 1 10.21 8.27 -34.96
CA MET A 1 9.78 9.30 -33.98
C MET A 1 8.31 9.23 -33.54
N HIS A 2 7.42 8.45 -34.17
CA HIS A 2 5.98 8.39 -33.80
C HIS A 2 5.60 7.51 -32.58
N PHE A 3 6.54 7.05 -31.75
CA PHE A 3 6.18 6.18 -30.61
C PHE A 3 5.45 6.97 -29.50
N PHE A 4 6.08 8.04 -28.99
CA PHE A 4 5.49 8.90 -27.96
C PHE A 4 4.21 9.59 -28.45
N GLU A 5 4.21 10.09 -29.68
CA GLU A 5 3.03 10.73 -30.27
C GLU A 5 1.83 9.77 -30.33
N ARG A 6 2.07 8.49 -30.67
CA ARG A 6 1.01 7.47 -30.67
C ARG A 6 0.55 7.08 -29.26
N THR A 7 1.47 7.04 -28.30
CA THR A 7 1.15 6.85 -26.86
C THR A 7 0.20 7.96 -26.39
N PHE A 8 0.51 9.23 -26.67
CA PHE A 8 -0.36 10.35 -26.27
C PHE A 8 -1.67 10.42 -27.07
N SER A 9 -1.67 10.07 -28.36
CA SER A 9 -2.91 10.00 -29.13
C SER A 9 -3.83 8.88 -28.66
N GLY A 10 -3.27 7.73 -28.29
CA GLY A 10 -4.00 6.58 -27.73
C GLY A 10 -4.65 6.92 -26.39
N PHE A 11 -3.97 7.73 -25.56
CA PHE A 11 -4.51 8.27 -24.32
C PHE A 11 -5.76 9.15 -24.57
N ARG A 12 -5.72 10.02 -25.59
CA ARG A 12 -6.87 10.88 -25.95
C ARG A 12 -8.06 10.08 -26.47
N TYR A 13 -7.80 9.06 -27.31
CA TYR A 13 -8.86 8.28 -27.94
C TYR A 13 -9.59 7.36 -26.95
N HIS A 14 -8.88 6.83 -25.94
CA HIS A 14 -9.46 5.97 -24.91
C HIS A 14 -9.58 6.65 -23.54
N ARG A 15 -9.84 7.96 -23.54
CA ARG A 15 -9.86 8.80 -22.34
C ARG A 15 -10.76 8.25 -21.22
N ARG A 16 -11.93 7.69 -21.54
CA ARG A 16 -12.84 7.11 -20.53
C ARG A 16 -12.20 5.96 -19.75
N TYR A 17 -11.51 5.06 -20.47
CA TYR A 17 -10.79 3.95 -19.84
C TYR A 17 -9.68 4.47 -18.93
N TYR A 18 -8.84 5.37 -19.44
CA TYR A 18 -7.75 5.92 -18.64
C TYR A 18 -8.24 6.70 -17.44
N ILE A 19 -9.33 7.48 -17.53
CA ILE A 19 -9.92 8.15 -16.36
C ILE A 19 -10.32 7.13 -15.27
N VAL A 20 -10.99 6.04 -15.64
CA VAL A 20 -11.39 5.01 -14.66
C VAL A 20 -10.16 4.36 -14.04
N MET A 21 -9.15 4.00 -14.84
CA MET A 21 -7.90 3.43 -14.34
C MET A 21 -7.10 4.41 -13.49
N MET A 22 -7.15 5.70 -13.80
CA MET A 22 -6.53 6.76 -12.99
C MET A 22 -7.20 6.85 -11.62
N LEU A 23 -8.54 6.87 -11.55
CA LEU A 23 -9.28 6.89 -10.28
C LEU A 23 -8.96 5.67 -9.41
N LEU A 24 -8.93 4.48 -10.02
CA LEU A 24 -8.53 3.25 -9.32
C LEU A 24 -7.07 3.30 -8.85
N SER A 25 -6.19 3.87 -9.67
CA SER A 25 -4.77 4.06 -9.32
C SER A 25 -4.60 5.04 -8.16
N VAL A 26 -5.35 6.14 -8.13
CA VAL A 26 -5.35 7.09 -7.01
C VAL A 26 -5.81 6.38 -5.74
N ALA A 27 -6.93 5.66 -5.78
CA ALA A 27 -7.44 4.91 -4.63
C ALA A 27 -6.41 3.88 -4.12
N PHE A 28 -5.80 3.11 -5.04
CA PHE A 28 -4.73 2.18 -4.71
C PHE A 28 -3.56 2.88 -4.01
N CYS A 29 -3.04 3.98 -4.60
CA CYS A 29 -1.91 4.69 -4.04
C CYS A 29 -2.19 5.26 -2.65
N LEU A 30 -3.36 5.88 -2.46
CA LEU A 30 -3.77 6.42 -1.17
C LEU A 30 -3.86 5.32 -0.10
N ILE A 31 -4.57 4.23 -0.40
CA ILE A 31 -4.74 3.12 0.55
C ILE A 31 -3.39 2.45 0.86
N SER A 32 -2.54 2.21 -0.13
CA SER A 32 -1.23 1.59 0.08
C SER A 32 -0.31 2.45 0.96
N ILE A 33 -0.24 3.76 0.70
CA ILE A 33 0.56 4.68 1.51
C ILE A 33 0.00 4.80 2.93
N MET A 34 -1.33 4.85 3.08
CA MET A 34 -1.99 4.83 4.39
C MET A 34 -1.64 3.57 5.19
N LEU A 35 -1.73 2.38 4.59
CA LEU A 35 -1.42 1.11 5.25
C LEU A 35 0.06 1.00 5.63
N MET A 36 0.98 1.42 4.76
CA MET A 36 2.42 1.44 5.07
C MET A 36 2.77 2.46 6.15
N THR A 37 2.13 3.63 6.14
CA THR A 37 2.31 4.64 7.18
C THR A 37 1.76 4.13 8.51
N SER A 38 0.60 3.46 8.51
CA SER A 38 0.05 2.79 9.69
C SER A 38 1.00 1.75 10.26
N GLU A 39 1.56 0.88 9.41
CA GLU A 39 2.54 -0.13 9.82
C GLU A 39 3.77 0.52 10.48
N MET A 40 4.27 1.63 9.92
CA MET A 40 5.38 2.37 10.51
C MET A 40 5.03 2.99 11.86
N ILE A 41 3.82 3.56 12.01
CA ILE A 41 3.34 4.08 13.30
C ILE A 41 3.34 2.96 14.34
N ASP A 42 2.83 1.78 14.00
CA ASP A 42 2.79 0.63 14.91
C ASP A 42 4.17 0.11 15.28
N GLN A 43 5.10 0.01 14.31
CA GLN A 43 6.49 -0.39 14.56
C GLN A 43 7.21 0.62 15.46
N SER A 44 6.98 1.91 15.25
CA SER A 44 7.53 2.97 16.10
C SER A 44 6.97 2.90 17.52
N ALA A 45 5.66 2.69 17.66
CA ALA A 45 4.98 2.53 18.95
C ALA A 45 5.53 1.31 19.71
N GLN A 46 5.69 0.17 19.03
CA GLN A 46 6.28 -1.03 19.60
C GLN A 46 7.72 -0.77 20.07
N GLY A 47 8.53 -0.09 19.27
CA GLY A 47 9.90 0.27 19.63
C GLY A 47 9.98 1.16 20.87
N ALA A 48 9.12 2.18 20.95
CA ALA A 48 9.03 3.07 22.11
C ALA A 48 8.56 2.32 23.37
N PHE A 49 7.59 1.41 23.23
CA PHE A 49 7.11 0.54 24.30
C PHE A 49 8.23 -0.34 24.86
N LEU A 50 8.96 -1.05 24.00
CA LEU A 50 10.07 -1.93 24.41
C LEU A 50 11.20 -1.13 25.08
N GLN A 51 11.53 0.05 24.53
CA GLN A 51 12.56 0.91 25.13
C GLN A 51 12.19 1.35 26.56
N ARG A 52 10.92 1.69 26.80
CA ARG A 52 10.43 2.05 28.13
C ARG A 52 10.34 0.85 29.06
N LEU A 53 9.95 -0.31 28.56
CA LEU A 53 9.97 -1.53 29.36
C LEU A 53 11.37 -1.88 29.83
N ASN A 54 12.38 -1.73 28.98
CA ASN A 54 13.77 -1.98 29.35
C ASN A 54 14.27 -1.04 30.47
N SER A 55 13.65 0.14 30.65
CA SER A 55 13.97 1.04 31.77
C SER A 55 13.59 0.47 33.15
N PHE A 56 12.74 -0.56 33.21
CA PHE A 56 12.36 -1.26 34.44
C PHE A 56 13.25 -2.48 34.77
N GLY A 57 14.25 -2.79 33.92
CA GLY A 57 15.21 -3.87 34.10
C GLY A 57 14.75 -5.25 33.61
N ASP A 58 15.69 -6.00 33.02
CA ASP A 58 15.43 -7.26 32.29
C ASP A 58 14.92 -8.43 33.16
N GLN A 59 14.98 -8.31 34.49
CA GLN A 59 14.61 -9.38 35.44
C GLN A 59 13.22 -9.20 36.06
N ASN A 60 12.49 -8.14 35.70
CA ASN A 60 11.17 -7.89 36.28
C ASN A 60 10.10 -8.77 35.60
N LYS A 61 9.60 -9.79 36.31
CA LYS A 61 8.63 -10.78 35.77
C LYS A 61 7.38 -10.13 35.19
N GLU A 62 6.93 -9.02 35.76
CA GLU A 62 5.78 -8.26 35.27
C GLU A 62 6.08 -7.50 33.98
N ALA A 63 7.30 -6.98 33.84
CA ALA A 63 7.77 -6.35 32.59
C ALA A 63 7.87 -7.37 31.47
N ILE A 64 8.30 -8.60 31.77
CA ILE A 64 8.36 -9.72 30.80
C ILE A 64 6.96 -10.13 30.35
N LEU A 65 6.00 -10.29 31.28
CA LEU A 65 4.61 -10.61 30.93
C LEU A 65 3.98 -9.52 30.06
N LEU A 66 4.16 -8.25 30.42
CA LEU A 66 3.68 -7.11 29.63
C LEU A 66 4.37 -7.02 28.26
N SER A 67 5.69 -7.27 28.17
CA SER A 67 6.40 -7.23 26.89
C SER A 67 5.88 -8.29 25.92
N THR A 68 5.59 -9.49 26.45
CA THR A 68 5.15 -10.62 25.64
C THR A 68 3.73 -10.38 25.13
N GLN A 69 2.83 -9.92 25.98
CA GLN A 69 1.41 -9.75 25.65
C GLN A 69 1.14 -8.52 24.77
N VAL A 70 1.75 -7.38 25.11
CA VAL A 70 1.61 -6.14 24.33
C VAL A 70 2.42 -6.24 23.03
N GLY A 71 3.58 -6.90 23.07
CA GLY A 71 4.36 -7.22 21.88
C GLY A 71 3.57 -8.07 20.88
N GLN A 72 2.83 -9.07 21.35
CA GLN A 72 1.93 -9.86 20.49
C GLN A 72 0.82 -9.03 19.86
N ALA A 73 0.26 -8.04 20.57
CA ALA A 73 -0.75 -7.15 20.01
C ALA A 73 -0.18 -6.28 18.86
N HIS A 74 1.02 -5.70 19.05
CA HIS A 74 1.72 -4.98 17.98
C HIS A 74 2.06 -5.87 16.78
N ILE A 75 2.54 -7.10 17.01
CA ILE A 75 2.81 -8.06 15.94
C ILE A 75 1.54 -8.36 15.13
N LYS A 76 0.40 -8.57 15.80
CA LYS A 76 -0.89 -8.78 15.11
C LYS A 76 -1.31 -7.57 14.28
N MET A 77 -1.08 -6.35 14.76
CA MET A 77 -1.37 -5.13 13.99
C MET A 77 -0.52 -5.04 12.73
N VAL A 78 0.79 -5.24 12.84
CA VAL A 78 1.71 -5.23 11.69
C VAL A 78 1.32 -6.32 10.68
N GLN A 79 1.02 -7.53 11.14
CA GLN A 79 0.57 -8.63 10.27
C GLN A 79 -0.77 -8.32 9.59
N SER A 80 -1.70 -7.67 10.30
CA SER A 80 -2.99 -7.24 9.74
C SER A 80 -2.80 -6.20 8.64
N ALA A 81 -1.97 -5.18 8.88
CA ALA A 81 -1.64 -4.14 7.90
C ALA A 81 -0.99 -4.74 6.64
N GLN A 82 -0.01 -5.64 6.80
CA GLN A 82 0.63 -6.34 5.69
C GLN A 82 -0.35 -7.24 4.92
N SER A 83 -1.25 -7.94 5.62
CA SER A 83 -2.29 -8.77 4.99
C SER A 83 -3.24 -7.92 4.14
N LEU A 84 -3.69 -6.78 4.66
CA LEU A 84 -4.54 -5.82 3.94
C LEU A 84 -3.80 -5.23 2.74
N LEU A 85 -2.54 -4.87 2.90
CA LEU A 85 -1.70 -4.36 1.81
C LEU A 85 -1.61 -5.39 0.67
N ASN A 86 -1.35 -6.66 0.99
CA ASN A 86 -1.31 -7.73 0.00
C ASN A 86 -2.65 -7.90 -0.72
N ARG A 87 -3.77 -7.82 -0.01
CA ARG A 87 -5.12 -7.87 -0.61
C ARG A 87 -5.37 -6.71 -1.56
N VAL A 88 -4.97 -5.50 -1.18
CA VAL A 88 -5.08 -4.28 -2.02
C VAL A 88 -4.22 -4.41 -3.27
N MET A 89 -3.00 -4.94 -3.17
CA MET A 89 -2.14 -5.21 -4.33
C MET A 89 -2.75 -6.23 -5.28
N ILE A 90 -3.28 -7.34 -4.76
CA ILE A 90 -3.94 -8.37 -5.57
C ILE A 90 -5.17 -7.79 -6.27
N LEU A 91 -6.00 -7.03 -5.56
CA LEU A 91 -7.19 -6.40 -6.13
C LEU A 91 -6.82 -5.41 -7.24
N ASN A 92 -5.80 -4.59 -7.03
CA ASN A 92 -5.27 -3.69 -8.05
C ASN A 92 -4.80 -4.47 -9.30
N GLY A 93 -4.07 -5.58 -9.11
CA GLY A 93 -3.66 -6.46 -10.20
C GLY A 93 -4.84 -7.02 -11.00
N ILE A 94 -5.89 -7.48 -10.33
CA ILE A 94 -7.12 -7.97 -10.96
C ILE A 94 -7.82 -6.85 -11.75
N CYS A 95 -7.96 -5.66 -11.16
CA CYS A 95 -8.55 -4.50 -11.84
C CYS A 95 -7.77 -4.13 -13.11
N TRP A 96 -6.44 -4.12 -13.06
CA TRP A 96 -5.59 -3.87 -14.23
C TRP A 96 -5.73 -4.97 -15.28
N LEU A 97 -5.79 -6.25 -14.89
CA LEU A 97 -6.00 -7.35 -15.83
C LEU A 97 -7.33 -7.25 -16.56
N ILE A 98 -8.43 -7.03 -15.82
CA ILE A 98 -9.78 -6.88 -16.40
C ILE A 98 -9.82 -5.65 -17.30
N GLY A 99 -9.30 -4.52 -16.82
CA GLY A 99 -9.26 -3.28 -17.58
C GLY A 99 -8.47 -3.45 -18.88
N MET A 100 -7.29 -4.06 -18.83
CA MET A 100 -6.47 -4.28 -20.02
C MET A 100 -7.07 -5.30 -20.98
N ALA A 101 -7.71 -6.36 -20.48
CA ALA A 101 -8.43 -7.31 -21.32
C ALA A 101 -9.57 -6.62 -22.09
N TRP A 102 -10.31 -5.74 -21.39
CA TRP A 102 -11.39 -4.97 -21.99
C TRP A 102 -10.88 -3.94 -23.01
N LEU A 103 -9.80 -3.21 -22.68
CA LEU A 103 -9.17 -2.28 -23.60
C LEU A 103 -8.65 -3.00 -24.84
N TRP A 104 -7.99 -4.14 -24.67
CA TRP A 104 -7.50 -4.95 -25.79
C TRP A 104 -8.65 -5.42 -26.68
N HIS A 105 -9.78 -5.83 -26.09
CA HIS A 105 -10.98 -6.22 -26.84
C HIS A 105 -11.53 -5.07 -27.70
N HIS A 106 -11.56 -3.84 -27.17
CA HIS A 106 -12.02 -2.67 -27.93
C HIS A 106 -11.00 -2.18 -28.97
N ARG A 107 -9.70 -2.29 -28.69
CA ARG A 107 -8.61 -1.90 -29.60
C ARG A 107 -8.25 -2.98 -30.62
N ARG A 108 -9.16 -3.93 -30.84
CA ARG A 108 -8.90 -5.07 -31.69
C ARG A 108 -8.62 -4.64 -33.14
N SER A 109 -9.41 -3.74 -33.71
CA SER A 109 -9.21 -3.25 -35.09
C SER A 109 -7.92 -2.46 -35.26
N GLU A 110 -7.56 -1.64 -34.26
CA GLU A 110 -6.31 -0.87 -34.25
C GLU A 110 -5.09 -1.79 -34.23
N THR A 111 -5.15 -2.86 -33.42
CA THR A 111 -4.07 -3.85 -33.32
C THR A 111 -3.82 -4.54 -34.67
N ASP A 112 -4.87 -4.84 -35.43
CA ASP A 112 -4.74 -5.44 -36.77
C ASP A 112 -4.14 -4.45 -37.78
N ALA A 113 -4.56 -3.17 -37.74
CA ALA A 113 -3.97 -2.12 -38.56
C ALA A 113 -2.47 -1.93 -38.27
N LEU A 114 -2.07 -1.99 -37.00
CA LEU A 114 -0.66 -1.90 -36.61
C LEU A 114 0.16 -3.10 -37.12
N TYR A 115 -0.43 -4.30 -37.21
CA TYR A 115 0.23 -5.44 -37.82
C TYR A 115 0.42 -5.29 -39.32
N LEU A 116 -0.55 -4.73 -40.03
CA LEU A 116 -0.43 -4.44 -41.47
C LEU A 116 0.71 -3.47 -41.78
N VAL A 117 1.03 -2.57 -40.84
CA VAL A 117 2.18 -1.64 -40.91
C VAL A 117 3.50 -2.31 -40.48
N GLY A 118 3.49 -3.60 -40.15
CA GLY A 118 4.68 -4.38 -39.84
C GLY A 118 5.16 -4.30 -38.38
N LYS A 119 4.38 -3.75 -37.45
CA LYS A 119 4.78 -3.70 -36.03
C LYS A 119 4.86 -5.10 -35.40
N SER A 120 5.83 -5.29 -34.51
CA SER A 120 5.95 -6.51 -33.72
C SER A 120 4.96 -6.53 -32.55
N SER A 121 4.51 -7.72 -32.14
CA SER A 121 3.63 -7.90 -30.97
C SER A 121 4.20 -7.27 -29.70
N MET A 122 5.52 -7.37 -29.51
CA MET A 122 6.23 -6.77 -28.38
C MET A 122 6.16 -5.24 -28.41
N SER A 123 6.29 -4.61 -29.58
CA SER A 123 6.20 -3.15 -29.72
C SER A 123 4.79 -2.62 -29.40
N ILE A 124 3.75 -3.39 -29.69
CA ILE A 124 2.35 -3.05 -29.36
C ILE A 124 2.12 -3.19 -27.85
N GLY A 125 2.58 -4.30 -27.26
CA GLY A 125 2.52 -4.51 -25.81
C GLY A 125 3.25 -3.42 -25.02
N LEU A 126 4.45 -3.03 -25.46
CA LEU A 126 5.21 -1.93 -24.88
C LEU A 126 4.48 -0.59 -25.02
N GLN A 127 3.89 -0.30 -26.18
CA GLN A 127 3.13 0.94 -26.36
C GLN A 127 1.99 1.04 -25.32
N TYR A 128 1.22 -0.04 -25.13
CA TYR A 128 0.12 -0.05 -24.16
C TYR A 128 0.62 0.03 -22.73
N ALA A 129 1.74 -0.64 -22.42
CA ALA A 129 2.39 -0.54 -21.11
C ALA A 129 2.84 0.90 -20.82
N PHE A 130 3.40 1.63 -21.80
CA PHE A 130 3.79 3.02 -21.63
C PHE A 130 2.59 3.96 -21.48
N GLU A 131 1.50 3.74 -22.23
CA GLU A 131 0.26 4.50 -22.06
C GLU A 131 -0.31 4.33 -20.63
N ALA A 132 -0.35 3.09 -20.14
CA ALA A 132 -0.76 2.77 -18.77
C ALA A 132 0.20 3.34 -17.72
N PHE A 133 1.51 3.28 -17.98
CA PHE A 133 2.54 3.85 -17.10
C PHE A 133 2.34 5.35 -16.89
N PHE A 134 2.17 6.13 -17.97
CA PHE A 134 1.94 7.58 -17.82
C PHE A 134 0.65 7.90 -17.07
N SER A 135 -0.42 7.15 -17.37
CA SER A 135 -1.69 7.27 -16.65
C SER A 135 -1.52 7.03 -15.14
N PHE A 136 -0.79 5.98 -14.78
CA PHE A 136 -0.51 5.66 -13.37
C PHE A 136 0.43 6.68 -12.73
N TRP A 137 1.47 7.11 -13.43
CA TRP A 137 2.43 8.07 -12.91
C TRP A 137 1.76 9.41 -12.57
N ILE A 138 0.86 9.90 -13.43
CA ILE A 138 0.06 11.10 -13.14
C ILE A 138 -0.81 10.87 -11.90
N SER A 139 -1.46 9.70 -11.80
CA SER A 139 -2.30 9.34 -10.66
C SER A 139 -1.50 9.25 -9.35
N PHE A 140 -0.29 8.73 -9.42
CA PHE A 140 0.64 8.67 -8.29
C PHE A 140 1.04 10.08 -7.86
N MET A 141 1.39 10.98 -8.79
CA MET A 141 1.71 12.37 -8.45
C MET A 141 0.55 13.11 -7.80
N ILE A 142 -0.68 12.91 -8.30
CA ILE A 142 -1.90 13.44 -7.66
C ILE A 142 -2.05 12.90 -6.24
N SER A 143 -1.83 11.60 -6.04
CA SER A 143 -1.94 10.96 -4.72
C SER A 143 -0.90 11.48 -3.74
N VAL A 144 0.35 11.63 -4.19
CA VAL A 144 1.44 12.22 -3.40
C VAL A 144 1.09 13.66 -3.00
N PHE A 145 0.62 14.46 -3.96
CA PHE A 145 0.20 15.83 -3.70
C PHE A 145 -0.91 15.90 -2.64
N LEU A 146 -1.94 15.04 -2.76
CA LEU A 146 -3.03 14.97 -1.77
C LEU A 146 -2.52 14.58 -0.38
N ILE A 147 -1.63 13.60 -0.29
CA ILE A 147 -1.06 13.13 0.98
C ILE A 147 -0.21 14.22 1.64
N ILE A 148 0.61 14.94 0.87
CA ILE A 148 1.42 16.04 1.39
C ILE A 148 0.51 17.19 1.85
N LEU A 149 -0.54 17.51 1.10
CA LEU A 149 -1.48 18.59 1.44
C LEU A 149 -2.22 18.32 2.76
N PHE A 150 -2.55 17.05 3.02
CA PHE A 150 -3.30 16.64 4.22
C PHE A 150 -2.43 15.87 5.23
N ASN A 151 -1.11 16.10 5.23
CA ASN A 151 -0.16 15.29 6.00
C ASN A 151 -0.53 15.18 7.50
N ASP A 152 -0.67 16.32 8.18
CA ASP A 152 -0.92 16.34 9.63
C ASP A 152 -2.26 15.66 9.97
N GLN A 153 -3.28 15.91 9.16
CA GLN A 153 -4.61 15.30 9.32
C GLN A 153 -4.58 13.80 9.07
N LEU A 154 -3.79 13.35 8.09
CA LEU A 154 -3.60 11.94 7.77
C LEU A 154 -2.91 11.21 8.93
N ILE A 155 -1.80 11.76 9.44
CA ILE A 155 -1.06 11.16 10.55
C ILE A 155 -1.94 11.09 11.79
N GLN A 156 -2.66 12.16 12.13
CA GLN A 156 -3.59 12.17 13.26
C GLN A 156 -4.71 11.13 13.08
N PHE A 157 -5.30 11.06 11.89
CA PHE A 157 -6.34 10.09 11.57
C PHE A 157 -5.84 8.65 11.72
N LEU A 158 -4.69 8.31 11.11
CA LEU A 158 -4.10 6.98 11.19
C LEU A 158 -3.70 6.61 12.61
N THR A 159 -3.11 7.55 13.35
CA THR A 159 -2.74 7.33 14.75
C THR A 159 -3.98 7.02 15.60
N ASN A 160 -5.08 7.75 15.41
CA ASN A 160 -6.33 7.50 16.13
C ASN A 160 -6.97 6.17 15.72
N ALA A 161 -6.97 5.85 14.43
CA ALA A 161 -7.48 4.57 13.92
C ALA A 161 -6.71 3.40 14.53
N ASN A 162 -5.37 3.48 14.53
CA ASN A 162 -4.54 2.43 15.06
C ASN A 162 -4.71 2.27 16.57
N ARG A 163 -4.84 3.36 17.32
CA ARG A 163 -5.16 3.29 18.76
C ARG A 163 -6.47 2.57 19.02
N SER A 164 -7.50 2.86 18.22
CA SER A 164 -8.79 2.19 18.35
C SER A 164 -8.68 0.68 18.09
N VAL A 165 -7.97 0.29 17.03
CA VAL A 165 -7.76 -1.12 16.68
C VAL A 165 -6.91 -1.83 17.74
N PHE A 166 -5.84 -1.19 18.20
CA PHE A 166 -4.98 -1.69 19.26
C PHE A 166 -5.76 -1.89 20.57
N GLY A 167 -6.58 -0.92 20.95
CA GLY A 167 -7.45 -1.00 22.13
C GLY A 167 -8.41 -2.19 22.04
N HIS A 168 -8.98 -2.46 20.87
CA HIS A 168 -9.83 -3.63 20.64
C HIS A 168 -9.06 -4.95 20.76
N LEU A 169 -7.89 -5.05 20.15
CA LEU A 169 -7.03 -6.24 20.24
C LEU A 169 -6.55 -6.51 21.68
N LEU A 170 -6.31 -5.44 22.46
CA LEU A 170 -6.03 -5.51 23.89
C LEU A 170 -7.27 -5.87 24.74
N GLN A 171 -8.49 -5.76 24.24
CA GLN A 171 -9.68 -6.20 24.97
C GLN A 171 -10.00 -7.66 24.65
N GLU A 172 -9.90 -8.06 23.38
CA GLU A 172 -10.15 -9.44 22.95
C GLU A 172 -9.13 -10.45 23.50
N GLY A 173 -7.89 -10.02 23.71
CA GLY A 173 -6.84 -10.89 24.24
C GLY A 173 -6.79 -11.04 25.76
N TYR A 174 -7.63 -10.32 26.54
CA TYR A 174 -7.34 -10.08 27.96
C TYR A 174 -8.54 -10.25 28.92
N GLN A 175 -8.30 -10.94 30.05
CA GLN A 175 -9.05 -10.71 31.29
C GLN A 175 -8.47 -9.47 31.98
N SER A 176 -9.25 -8.39 32.07
CA SER A 176 -8.82 -7.06 32.52
C SER A 176 -8.17 -6.98 33.92
N VAL A 177 -8.29 -8.03 34.73
CA VAL A 177 -7.87 -8.07 36.14
C VAL A 177 -6.36 -8.26 36.32
N ASP A 178 -5.73 -9.17 35.56
CA ASP A 178 -4.30 -9.48 35.74
C ASP A 178 -3.39 -8.38 35.21
N MET A 179 -3.79 -7.73 34.10
CA MET A 179 -3.04 -6.61 33.54
C MET A 179 -3.10 -5.40 34.46
N ASN A 180 -4.27 -5.08 35.03
CA ASN A 180 -4.40 -3.99 36.01
C ASN A 180 -3.53 -4.23 37.25
N ARG A 181 -3.37 -5.49 37.68
CA ARG A 181 -2.50 -5.85 38.80
C ARG A 181 -1.01 -5.68 38.44
N ALA A 182 -0.58 -6.19 37.28
CA ALA A 182 0.78 -5.99 36.77
C ALA A 182 1.12 -4.50 36.57
N PHE A 183 0.19 -3.70 36.04
CA PHE A 183 0.36 -2.25 35.93
C PHE A 183 0.54 -1.58 37.29
N ARG A 184 -0.31 -1.91 38.26
CA ARG A 184 -0.20 -1.32 39.60
C ARG A 184 1.13 -1.69 40.26
N GLN A 185 1.58 -2.94 40.12
CA GLN A 185 2.82 -3.40 40.74
C GLN A 185 4.07 -2.82 40.06
N LEU A 186 4.06 -2.70 38.72
CA LEU A 186 5.18 -2.15 37.94
C LEU A 186 5.36 -0.64 38.16
N PHE A 187 4.26 0.11 38.27
CA PHE A 187 4.28 1.56 38.55
C PHE A 187 4.35 1.92 40.05
N ALA A 188 3.94 1.04 40.96
CA ALA A 188 3.96 1.34 42.40
C ALA A 188 5.36 1.57 42.98
N ARG A 189 6.42 1.15 42.27
CA ARG A 189 7.82 1.24 42.73
C ARG A 189 8.71 2.12 41.86
N HIS A 190 8.17 2.75 40.81
CA HIS A 190 8.96 3.52 39.85
C HIS A 190 8.28 4.85 39.53
N LEU A 191 9.00 5.95 39.74
CA LEU A 191 8.65 7.26 39.20
C LEU A 191 9.04 7.28 37.72
N THR A 192 8.07 7.13 36.83
CA THR A 192 8.30 7.18 35.38
C THR A 192 7.67 8.43 34.77
N GLY A 193 8.32 8.97 33.73
CA GLY A 193 7.81 10.12 32.97
C GLY A 193 6.66 9.80 32.01
N PHE A 194 6.00 8.64 32.18
CA PHE A 194 4.97 8.13 31.28
C PHE A 194 3.85 7.48 32.09
N THR A 195 2.59 7.72 31.71
CA THR A 195 1.39 7.03 32.21
C THR A 195 1.14 5.71 31.46
N ARG A 196 0.19 4.90 31.93
CA ARG A 196 -0.25 3.66 31.24
C ARG A 196 -0.62 3.87 29.77
N GLU A 197 -1.36 4.93 29.47
CA GLU A 197 -1.79 5.25 28.10
C GLU A 197 -0.60 5.66 27.23
N THR A 198 0.33 6.40 27.81
CA THR A 198 1.58 6.74 27.13
C THR A 198 2.46 5.52 26.90
N LEU A 199 2.54 4.59 27.86
CA LEU A 199 3.35 3.38 27.70
C LEU A 199 3.03 2.62 26.41
N PHE A 200 1.75 2.50 26.06
CA PHE A 200 1.30 1.70 24.92
C PHE A 200 1.39 2.37 23.55
N TYR A 201 1.09 3.66 23.44
CA TYR A 201 0.88 4.29 22.14
C TYR A 201 1.29 5.78 22.08
N TYR A 202 1.81 6.36 23.17
CA TYR A 202 2.02 7.80 23.27
C TYR A 202 3.40 8.17 23.88
N GLY A 203 4.10 9.12 23.27
CA GLY A 203 5.38 9.64 23.74
C GLY A 203 6.62 8.97 23.12
N GLY A 204 7.63 9.78 22.80
CA GLY A 204 8.88 9.35 22.19
C GLY A 204 8.78 9.33 20.66
N ARG A 205 9.36 8.29 20.02
CA ARG A 205 9.48 8.15 18.54
C ARG A 205 8.17 8.16 17.74
N THR A 206 7.01 7.95 18.37
CA THR A 206 5.71 8.09 17.70
C THR A 206 5.32 9.55 17.48
N ASP A 207 5.80 10.47 18.31
CA ASP A 207 5.61 11.91 18.14
C ASP A 207 6.57 12.50 17.08
N ASP A 208 7.64 11.76 16.74
CA ASP A 208 8.62 12.12 15.70
C ASP A 208 8.17 11.73 14.28
N ILE A 209 7.07 10.99 14.13
CA ILE A 209 6.52 10.66 12.81
C ILE A 209 5.87 11.91 12.24
N THR A 210 6.64 12.62 11.43
CA THR A 210 6.22 13.86 10.78
C THR A 210 5.87 13.68 9.31
N GLN A 211 6.17 12.50 8.72
CA GLN A 211 5.98 12.25 7.29
C GLN A 211 5.41 10.85 7.01
N PRO A 212 4.48 10.72 6.04
CA PRO A 212 3.96 9.44 5.60
C PRO A 212 5.06 8.65 4.87
N THR A 213 4.94 7.33 4.84
CA THR A 213 5.95 6.45 4.22
C THR A 213 5.35 5.45 3.24
N GLY A 214 6.21 4.78 2.47
CA GLY A 214 5.77 3.78 1.49
C GLY A 214 5.57 4.31 0.07
N PHE A 215 5.96 5.56 -0.22
CA PHE A 215 5.85 6.14 -1.57
C PHE A 215 6.58 5.32 -2.64
N LEU A 216 7.86 4.99 -2.42
CA LEU A 216 8.67 4.23 -3.38
C LEU A 216 8.16 2.80 -3.56
N THR A 217 7.75 2.15 -2.48
CA THR A 217 7.21 0.79 -2.54
C THR A 217 5.87 0.75 -3.27
N THR A 218 5.00 1.75 -3.04
CA THR A 218 3.72 1.91 -3.75
C THR A 218 3.94 2.19 -5.24
N LEU A 219 4.89 3.06 -5.57
CA LEU A 219 5.27 3.34 -6.95
C LEU A 219 5.81 2.09 -7.64
N GLY A 220 6.78 1.41 -7.02
CA GLY A 220 7.43 0.21 -7.54
C GLY A 220 6.45 -0.93 -7.78
N SER A 221 5.60 -1.24 -6.79
CA SER A 221 4.58 -2.28 -6.89
C SER A 221 3.52 -1.96 -7.95
N GLY A 222 3.03 -0.71 -8.00
CA GLY A 222 2.07 -0.29 -9.02
C GLY A 222 2.64 -0.36 -10.44
N MET A 223 3.89 0.09 -10.63
CA MET A 223 4.59 -0.07 -11.92
C MET A 223 4.76 -1.54 -12.29
N ALA A 224 5.20 -2.39 -11.35
CA ALA A 224 5.36 -3.82 -11.60
C ALA A 224 4.04 -4.47 -12.04
N VAL A 225 2.92 -4.15 -11.38
CA VAL A 225 1.60 -4.62 -11.79
C VAL A 225 1.27 -4.18 -13.21
N ILE A 226 1.51 -2.92 -13.58
CA ILE A 226 1.23 -2.42 -14.94
C ILE A 226 2.06 -3.17 -15.97
N PHE A 227 3.36 -3.34 -15.75
CA PHE A 227 4.21 -4.05 -16.70
C PHE A 227 3.85 -5.53 -16.81
N ILE A 228 3.62 -6.21 -15.69
CA ILE A 228 3.23 -7.63 -15.67
C ILE A 228 1.90 -7.82 -16.38
N THR A 229 0.91 -6.98 -16.10
CA THR A 229 -0.42 -7.09 -16.72
C THR A 229 -0.39 -6.73 -18.21
N ASN A 230 0.29 -5.66 -18.61
CA ASN A 230 0.36 -5.26 -20.01
C ASN A 230 1.20 -6.21 -20.85
N LEU A 231 2.43 -6.52 -20.42
CA LEU A 231 3.31 -7.41 -21.19
C LEU A 231 2.84 -8.86 -21.10
N GLY A 232 2.37 -9.31 -19.93
CA GLY A 232 1.90 -10.68 -19.71
C GLY A 232 0.55 -10.98 -20.35
N LEU A 233 -0.29 -9.98 -20.65
CA LEU A 233 -1.58 -10.18 -21.32
C LEU A 233 -1.55 -9.75 -22.80
N VAL A 234 -1.12 -8.52 -23.10
CA VAL A 234 -1.23 -7.94 -24.45
C VAL A 234 -0.28 -8.62 -25.42
N THR A 235 0.96 -8.90 -24.99
CA THR A 235 1.97 -9.55 -25.86
C THR A 235 1.52 -10.94 -26.33
N PRO A 236 1.11 -11.88 -25.46
CA PRO A 236 0.65 -13.18 -25.92
C PRO A 236 -0.66 -13.12 -26.70
N LEU A 237 -1.65 -12.29 -26.28
CA LEU A 237 -2.90 -12.14 -27.02
C LEU A 237 -2.69 -11.59 -28.44
N SER A 238 -1.77 -10.64 -28.57
CA SER A 238 -1.42 -10.06 -29.87
C SER A 238 -0.64 -11.07 -30.74
N MET A 239 0.26 -11.87 -30.17
CA MET A 239 0.90 -13.00 -30.88
C MET A 239 -0.09 -14.04 -31.39
N ILE A 240 -1.05 -14.49 -30.56
CA ILE A 240 -2.10 -15.43 -30.96
C ILE A 240 -2.90 -14.86 -32.13
N ARG A 241 -3.21 -13.57 -32.08
CA ARG A 241 -3.98 -12.92 -33.12
C ARG A 241 -3.21 -12.72 -34.42
N LYS A 242 -1.92 -12.36 -34.35
CA LYS A 242 -1.06 -12.28 -35.53
C LYS A 242 -1.09 -13.59 -36.33
N ARG A 243 -1.06 -14.73 -35.65
CA ARG A 243 -1.18 -16.07 -36.28
C ARG A 243 -2.53 -16.31 -36.96
N ARG A 244 -3.61 -15.66 -36.50
CA ARG A 244 -4.97 -15.81 -37.08
C ARG A 244 -5.23 -14.86 -38.25
N VAL A 245 -4.69 -13.64 -38.19
CA VAL A 245 -4.96 -12.57 -39.18
C VAL A 245 -3.95 -12.59 -40.32
N MET A 246 -2.72 -13.06 -40.07
CA MET A 246 -1.70 -13.30 -41.10
C MET A 246 -1.34 -14.79 -41.12
N PRO A 247 -2.22 -15.68 -41.62
CA PRO A 247 -1.80 -17.03 -41.97
C PRO A 247 -0.72 -16.92 -43.05
N ARG A 248 0.33 -17.74 -42.91
CA ARG A 248 1.41 -17.83 -43.90
C ARG A 248 0.88 -18.16 -45.28
#